data_AF-A0A7V1KM08-F1
#
_entry.id   AF-A0A7V1KM08-F1
#
_cell.length_a   1.000
_cell.length_b   1.000
_cell.length_c   1.000
_cell.angle_alpha   90.00
_cell.angle_beta   90.00
_cell.angle_gamma   90.00
#
_symmetry.space_group_name_H-M   'P 1'
#
loop_
_entity.id
_entity.type
_entity.pdbx_description
1 polymer ?
#
loop_
_entity_poly.entity_id
_entity_poly.type
_entity_poly.pdbx_seq_one_letter_code
_entity_poly.pdbx_strand_id
1 'polypeptide(L)'
;MKKALVVVFALLAVGMLAWGDSRGPIIIRSDGDFTEENGVISGSGTPEDPFVIAGWEIQVPPEAQFGVYIGNTTKAFVLRGVRVIGALNPQGAAFFLEGVSGGRIEDCLVESSHHGLVLFASQGVTVEETYFLVAGLGLQVIGTRREHYRHQIDQSNMVNGKPIHYYFGLSDDTLGGIEAGHITVAGSQNVRLVEPRVEEGDGVVIAFSEEMVVEGADLFRNRGHGLMVLSSPRTLVRDCPRIANNARSGISVWLSPRSRVEGCGVYGNQVGIYVNASDRAIITGNSLAGNALGVLVTGASQEVEISDSLFYQNKTSVELAVAFGTLVERCAITDADVGVQVDPEALNPQVRDCSFIYSGYGLSIRGSEGVFERNFIAYANIGIIFEETYGDAFPVANVVRHN
;
A
#
# COMPACT_ATOMS: atom_id res chain seq x y z
N MET A 1 18.24 12.27 -16.05
CA MET A 1 17.99 13.67 -15.60
C MET A 1 17.53 14.61 -16.73
N LYS A 2 18.20 14.71 -17.89
CA LYS A 2 17.79 15.65 -18.96
C LYS A 2 16.47 15.32 -19.68
N LYS A 3 16.07 14.05 -19.78
CA LYS A 3 14.79 13.66 -20.45
C LYS A 3 13.55 13.91 -19.57
N ALA A 4 13.64 13.64 -18.27
CA ALA A 4 12.55 13.91 -17.31
C ALA A 4 12.27 15.41 -17.16
N LEU A 5 13.32 16.25 -17.15
CA LEU A 5 13.16 17.71 -17.07
C LEU A 5 12.49 18.30 -18.31
N VAL A 6 12.71 17.71 -19.50
CA VAL A 6 12.10 18.13 -20.76
C VAL A 6 10.63 17.72 -20.84
N VAL A 7 10.23 16.58 -20.26
CA VAL A 7 8.81 16.17 -20.15
C VAL A 7 8.06 17.05 -19.16
N VAL A 8 8.67 17.40 -18.02
CA VAL A 8 8.09 18.35 -17.05
C VAL A 8 7.94 19.74 -17.66
N PHE A 9 8.94 20.22 -18.43
CA PHE A 9 8.82 21.50 -19.14
C PHE A 9 7.86 21.47 -20.33
N ALA A 10 7.71 20.33 -21.01
CA ALA A 10 6.72 20.17 -22.08
C ALA A 10 5.29 20.10 -21.52
N LEU A 11 5.07 19.42 -20.38
CA LEU A 11 3.79 19.42 -19.66
C LEU A 11 3.42 20.82 -19.15
N LEU A 12 4.39 21.58 -18.64
CA LEU A 12 4.21 23.00 -18.30
C LEU A 12 3.95 23.88 -19.53
N ALA A 13 4.44 23.50 -20.72
CA ALA A 13 4.25 24.25 -21.97
C ALA A 13 2.94 23.91 -22.72
N VAL A 14 2.30 22.77 -22.43
CA VAL A 14 0.91 22.48 -22.87
C VAL A 14 -0.09 23.42 -22.14
N GLY A 15 0.32 24.01 -21.01
CA GLY A 15 -0.43 24.99 -20.22
C GLY A 15 -0.52 26.42 -20.75
N MET A 16 -0.39 26.65 -22.07
CA MET A 16 -0.64 27.97 -22.69
C MET A 16 -1.89 28.00 -23.58
N LEU A 17 -2.84 27.08 -23.36
CA LEU A 17 -4.22 27.27 -23.80
C LEU A 17 -4.97 27.94 -22.65
N ALA A 18 -5.61 29.07 -22.94
CA ALA A 18 -6.28 29.92 -21.96
C ALA A 18 -7.10 29.10 -20.95
N TRP A 19 -6.59 28.97 -19.72
CA TRP A 19 -7.31 28.32 -18.63
C TRP A 19 -8.53 29.15 -18.26
N GLY A 20 -9.65 28.48 -17.98
CA GLY A 20 -10.91 29.13 -17.64
C GLY A 20 -10.87 29.82 -16.28
N ASP A 21 -11.97 30.47 -15.91
CA ASP A 21 -12.06 31.29 -14.71
C ASP A 21 -11.62 30.52 -13.45
N SER A 22 -10.83 31.18 -12.61
CA SER A 22 -10.40 30.60 -11.32
C SER A 22 -11.57 30.54 -10.36
N ARG A 23 -11.70 29.42 -9.63
CA ARG A 23 -12.74 29.22 -8.62
C ARG A 23 -12.24 28.44 -7.41
N GLY A 24 -13.08 28.40 -6.37
CA GLY A 24 -12.89 27.50 -5.24
C GLY A 24 -13.34 26.07 -5.54
N PRO A 25 -13.24 25.17 -4.54
CA PRO A 25 -13.56 23.75 -4.69
C PRO A 25 -14.94 23.46 -5.29
N ILE A 26 -15.04 22.36 -6.03
CA ILE A 26 -16.30 21.82 -6.56
C ILE A 26 -16.73 20.65 -5.68
N ILE A 27 -17.95 20.70 -5.14
CA ILE A 27 -18.44 19.67 -4.23
C ILE A 27 -19.83 19.21 -4.64
N ILE A 28 -19.92 17.98 -5.14
CA ILE A 28 -21.14 17.31 -5.58
C ILE A 28 -21.36 16.11 -4.65
N ARG A 29 -22.40 16.14 -3.81
CA ARG A 29 -22.67 15.07 -2.82
C ARG A 29 -23.75 14.09 -3.25
N SER A 30 -24.53 14.48 -4.26
CA SER A 30 -25.65 13.73 -4.80
C SER A 30 -25.98 14.19 -6.23
N ASP A 31 -26.85 13.46 -6.90
CA ASP A 31 -27.34 13.79 -8.25
C ASP A 31 -27.90 15.22 -8.37
N GLY A 32 -28.49 15.77 -7.31
CA GLY A 32 -29.08 17.11 -7.31
C GLY A 32 -28.05 18.24 -7.28
N ASP A 33 -26.79 17.94 -6.94
CA ASP A 33 -25.72 18.93 -6.82
C ASP A 33 -25.00 19.19 -8.15
N PHE A 34 -25.35 18.49 -9.23
CA PHE A 34 -24.87 18.80 -10.57
C PHE A 34 -25.56 20.06 -11.12
N THR A 35 -25.06 21.22 -10.70
CA THR A 35 -25.57 22.55 -11.05
C THR A 35 -24.49 23.43 -11.67
N GLU A 36 -24.90 24.52 -12.32
CA GLU A 36 -23.96 25.53 -12.85
C GLU A 36 -23.09 26.14 -11.74
N GLU A 37 -23.65 26.35 -10.55
CA GLU A 37 -22.91 26.82 -9.37
C GLU A 37 -21.77 25.85 -9.02
N ASN A 38 -22.02 24.54 -9.13
CA ASN A 38 -21.02 23.49 -8.94
C ASN A 38 -20.18 23.20 -10.19
N GLY A 39 -20.16 24.11 -11.17
CA GLY A 39 -19.23 24.08 -12.30
C GLY A 39 -19.65 23.21 -13.47
N VAL A 40 -20.90 22.72 -13.47
CA VAL A 40 -21.49 22.06 -14.64
C VAL A 40 -21.74 23.10 -15.72
N ILE A 41 -21.20 22.89 -16.92
CA ILE A 41 -21.35 23.82 -18.05
C ILE A 41 -22.31 23.30 -19.14
N SER A 42 -22.60 21.99 -19.13
CA SER A 42 -23.56 21.36 -20.04
C SER A 42 -23.89 19.93 -19.58
N GLY A 43 -24.87 19.32 -20.25
CA GLY A 43 -25.27 17.93 -20.04
C GLY A 43 -26.44 17.74 -19.07
N SER A 44 -27.05 16.55 -19.15
CA SER A 44 -28.21 16.14 -18.33
C SER A 44 -27.90 14.97 -17.39
N GLY A 45 -26.67 14.46 -17.42
CA GLY A 45 -26.20 13.36 -16.58
C GLY A 45 -26.61 11.97 -17.06
N THR A 46 -27.03 11.85 -18.33
CA THR A 46 -27.28 10.56 -18.99
C THR A 46 -26.00 10.05 -19.65
N PRO A 47 -25.84 8.74 -19.93
CA PRO A 47 -24.64 8.23 -20.60
C PRO A 47 -24.35 8.90 -21.96
N GLU A 48 -25.38 9.24 -22.72
CA GLU A 48 -25.28 9.91 -24.02
C GLU A 48 -25.05 11.42 -23.91
N ASP A 49 -25.45 12.01 -22.78
CA ASP A 49 -25.34 13.45 -22.50
C ASP A 49 -24.89 13.67 -21.03
N PRO A 50 -23.62 13.34 -20.72
CA PRO A 50 -23.09 13.39 -19.37
C PRO A 50 -22.96 14.83 -18.88
N PHE A 51 -23.04 15.06 -17.57
CA PHE A 51 -22.70 16.36 -17.00
C PHE A 51 -21.23 16.70 -17.29
N VAL A 52 -20.99 17.85 -17.92
CA VAL A 52 -19.64 18.29 -18.27
C VAL A 52 -19.20 19.36 -17.28
N ILE A 53 -18.07 19.12 -16.61
CA ILE A 53 -17.36 20.07 -15.76
C ILE A 53 -15.98 20.25 -16.39
N ALA A 54 -15.74 21.39 -17.04
CA ALA A 54 -14.55 21.54 -17.86
C ALA A 54 -13.90 22.92 -17.82
N GLY A 55 -12.58 22.94 -17.99
CA GLY A 55 -11.77 24.15 -18.16
C GLY A 55 -11.54 24.97 -16.89
N TRP A 56 -11.93 24.47 -15.71
CA TRP A 56 -11.79 25.20 -14.45
C TRP A 56 -10.38 25.14 -13.89
N GLU A 57 -9.88 26.27 -13.41
CA GLU A 57 -8.77 26.31 -12.45
C GLU A 57 -9.33 26.39 -11.02
N ILE A 58 -9.01 25.37 -10.21
CA ILE A 58 -9.49 25.21 -8.84
C ILE A 58 -8.34 25.48 -7.89
N GLN A 59 -8.46 26.59 -7.16
CA GLN A 59 -7.56 26.95 -6.07
C GLN A 59 -8.13 26.42 -4.77
N VAL A 60 -7.46 25.45 -4.16
CA VAL A 60 -7.92 24.80 -2.94
C VAL A 60 -7.39 25.56 -1.73
N PRO A 61 -8.26 26.13 -0.88
CA PRO A 61 -7.83 26.86 0.30
C PRO A 61 -7.29 25.90 1.37
N PRO A 62 -6.42 26.35 2.29
CA PRO A 62 -5.73 25.48 3.26
C PRO A 62 -6.65 24.64 4.15
N GLU A 63 -7.86 25.14 4.45
CA GLU A 63 -8.88 24.47 5.26
C GLU A 63 -9.69 23.42 4.49
N ALA A 64 -9.68 23.46 3.15
CA ALA A 64 -10.43 22.52 2.33
C ALA A 64 -9.69 21.18 2.22
N GLN A 65 -10.47 20.10 2.27
CA GLN A 65 -9.95 18.74 2.09
C GLN A 65 -9.81 18.35 0.62
N PHE A 66 -10.71 18.85 -0.24
CA PHE A 66 -10.81 18.41 -1.62
C PHE A 66 -10.79 19.57 -2.59
N GLY A 67 -10.19 19.37 -3.77
CA GLY A 67 -10.37 20.28 -4.90
C GLY A 67 -11.68 20.02 -5.62
N VAL A 68 -11.87 18.77 -6.05
CA VAL A 68 -13.13 18.27 -6.60
C VAL A 68 -13.55 17.06 -5.79
N TYR A 69 -14.72 17.13 -5.18
CA TYR A 69 -15.38 15.99 -4.56
C TYR A 69 -16.66 15.66 -5.33
N ILE A 70 -16.81 14.40 -5.72
CA ILE A 70 -18.03 13.86 -6.34
C ILE A 70 -18.43 12.59 -5.61
N GLY A 71 -19.60 12.60 -4.99
CA GLY A 71 -20.08 11.54 -4.12
C GLY A 71 -21.47 11.01 -4.49
N ASN A 72 -21.70 9.73 -4.22
CA ASN A 72 -23.01 9.06 -4.18
C ASN A 72 -23.86 9.29 -5.44
N THR A 73 -23.28 9.09 -6.61
CA THR A 73 -23.97 9.31 -7.88
C THR A 73 -23.78 8.15 -8.86
N THR A 74 -24.83 7.93 -9.66
CA THR A 74 -24.82 7.05 -10.83
C THR A 74 -24.98 7.84 -12.13
N LYS A 75 -25.09 9.18 -12.04
CA LYS A 75 -25.15 10.06 -13.22
C LYS A 75 -23.82 10.04 -13.94
N ALA A 76 -23.88 10.08 -15.26
CA ALA A 76 -22.68 10.17 -16.07
C ALA A 76 -22.13 11.60 -15.99
N PHE A 77 -20.82 11.73 -15.80
CA PHE A 77 -20.14 13.02 -15.79
C PHE A 77 -18.75 12.94 -16.42
N VAL A 78 -18.23 14.09 -16.83
CA VAL A 78 -16.88 14.27 -17.38
C VAL A 78 -16.21 15.45 -16.68
N LEU A 79 -15.05 15.19 -16.07
CA LEU A 79 -14.08 16.21 -15.67
C LEU A 79 -13.07 16.35 -16.82
N ARG A 80 -13.06 17.50 -17.50
CA ARG A 80 -12.18 17.72 -18.68
C ARG A 80 -11.36 18.99 -18.53
N GLY A 81 -10.04 18.93 -18.69
CA GLY A 81 -9.23 20.16 -18.68
C GLY A 81 -9.29 20.88 -17.33
N VAL A 82 -9.50 20.15 -16.22
CA VAL A 82 -9.61 20.73 -14.88
C VAL A 82 -8.23 20.75 -14.24
N ARG A 83 -7.82 21.93 -13.77
CA ARG A 83 -6.57 22.15 -13.05
C ARG A 83 -6.85 22.33 -11.57
N VAL A 84 -6.28 21.48 -10.71
CA VAL A 84 -6.43 21.59 -9.25
C VAL A 84 -5.09 21.94 -8.61
N ILE A 85 -5.08 23.00 -7.82
CA ILE A 85 -3.86 23.55 -7.19
C ILE A 85 -4.09 23.69 -5.69
N GLY A 86 -3.13 23.23 -4.88
CA GLY A 86 -3.11 23.55 -3.46
C GLY A 86 -3.93 22.62 -2.56
N ALA A 87 -4.32 21.43 -3.01
CA ALA A 87 -5.01 20.44 -2.17
C ALA A 87 -4.03 19.79 -1.17
N LEU A 88 -3.62 20.56 -0.15
CA LEU A 88 -2.50 20.23 0.75
C LEU A 88 -2.90 19.39 1.96
N ASN A 89 -4.20 19.19 2.22
CA ASN A 89 -4.65 18.41 3.36
C ASN A 89 -4.19 16.93 3.24
N PRO A 90 -3.44 16.37 4.21
CA PRO A 90 -2.95 14.99 4.13
C PRO A 90 -4.04 13.92 4.19
N GLN A 91 -5.25 14.26 4.65
CA GLN A 91 -6.43 13.39 4.63
C GLN A 91 -7.34 13.66 3.42
N GLY A 92 -6.95 14.62 2.56
CA GLY A 92 -7.69 15.09 1.40
C GLY A 92 -7.17 14.56 0.07
N ALA A 93 -7.66 15.12 -1.04
CA ALA A 93 -7.17 14.85 -2.39
C ALA A 93 -7.57 15.94 -3.38
N ALA A 94 -6.83 16.07 -4.49
CA ALA A 94 -7.22 16.97 -5.56
C ALA A 94 -8.53 16.53 -6.21
N PHE A 95 -8.68 15.23 -6.51
CA PHE A 95 -9.91 14.61 -6.96
C PHE A 95 -10.31 13.49 -5.99
N PHE A 96 -11.51 13.56 -5.42
CA PHE A 96 -12.05 12.54 -4.52
C PHE A 96 -13.42 12.08 -5.02
N LEU A 97 -13.50 10.83 -5.50
CA LEU A 97 -14.72 10.21 -5.98
C LEU A 97 -15.18 9.15 -4.98
N GLU A 98 -16.38 9.31 -4.43
CA GLU A 98 -16.93 8.44 -3.38
C GLU A 98 -18.23 7.76 -3.82
N GLY A 99 -18.28 6.43 -3.82
CA GLY A 99 -19.51 5.70 -4.16
C GLY A 99 -20.01 5.99 -5.58
N VAL A 100 -19.12 6.29 -6.52
CA VAL A 100 -19.45 6.63 -7.90
C VAL A 100 -19.51 5.36 -8.76
N SER A 101 -20.50 5.27 -9.66
CA SER A 101 -20.56 4.23 -10.70
C SER A 101 -20.46 4.85 -12.10
N GLY A 102 -19.24 4.96 -12.63
CA GLY A 102 -18.95 5.61 -13.92
C GLY A 102 -18.13 6.89 -13.77
N GLY A 103 -18.21 7.77 -14.77
CA GLY A 103 -17.49 9.04 -14.79
C GLY A 103 -16.18 8.98 -15.58
N ARG A 104 -15.81 10.12 -16.17
CA ARG A 104 -14.57 10.29 -16.94
C ARG A 104 -13.76 11.43 -16.36
N ILE A 105 -12.45 11.24 -16.23
CA ILE A 105 -11.47 12.28 -15.91
C ILE A 105 -10.47 12.30 -17.05
N GLU A 106 -10.41 13.41 -17.78
CA GLU A 106 -9.60 13.53 -18.97
C GLU A 106 -8.89 14.89 -19.05
N ASP A 107 -7.64 14.88 -19.52
CA ASP A 107 -6.83 16.10 -19.69
C ASP A 107 -6.76 16.97 -18.42
N CYS A 108 -6.71 16.34 -17.24
CA CYS A 108 -6.68 17.05 -15.97
C CYS A 108 -5.25 17.22 -15.43
N LEU A 109 -5.02 18.30 -14.68
CA LEU A 109 -3.71 18.60 -14.08
C LEU A 109 -3.85 18.85 -12.58
N VAL A 110 -3.07 18.13 -11.77
CA VAL A 110 -2.95 18.38 -10.33
C VAL A 110 -1.56 18.90 -10.03
N GLU A 111 -1.51 20.03 -9.34
CA GLU A 111 -0.27 20.68 -8.91
C GLU A 111 -0.29 21.06 -7.44
N SER A 112 0.89 21.15 -6.83
CA SER A 112 1.07 21.63 -5.45
C SER A 112 0.07 21.01 -4.46
N SER A 113 -0.18 19.71 -4.61
CA SER A 113 -1.20 18.98 -3.84
C SER A 113 -0.58 17.78 -3.13
N HIS A 114 -1.18 17.37 -2.02
CA HIS A 114 -0.70 16.21 -1.26
C HIS A 114 -1.10 14.91 -1.96
N HIS A 115 -2.38 14.71 -2.29
CA HIS A 115 -2.87 13.53 -3.00
C HIS A 115 -3.52 13.89 -4.34
N GLY A 116 -3.39 13.02 -5.33
CA GLY A 116 -3.93 13.20 -6.68
C GLY A 116 -5.40 12.79 -6.79
N LEU A 117 -5.63 11.54 -7.17
CA LEU A 117 -6.95 10.94 -7.32
C LEU A 117 -7.20 9.87 -6.26
N VAL A 118 -8.33 9.97 -5.57
CA VAL A 118 -8.86 8.93 -4.68
C VAL A 118 -10.19 8.43 -5.24
N LEU A 119 -10.25 7.12 -5.51
CA LEU A 119 -11.46 6.38 -5.86
C LEU A 119 -11.88 5.55 -4.64
N PHE A 120 -12.86 6.03 -3.91
CA PHE A 120 -13.37 5.38 -2.70
C PHE A 120 -14.69 4.68 -2.98
N ALA A 121 -14.75 3.37 -2.78
CA ALA A 121 -15.91 2.51 -3.01
C ALA A 121 -16.61 2.79 -4.37
N SER A 122 -15.81 3.10 -5.39
CA SER A 122 -16.28 3.53 -6.71
C SER A 122 -15.95 2.49 -7.77
N GLN A 123 -16.63 2.49 -8.90
CA GLN A 123 -16.41 1.55 -10.01
C GLN A 123 -16.67 2.23 -11.35
N GLY A 124 -16.11 1.71 -12.43
CA GLY A 124 -16.40 2.15 -13.80
C GLY A 124 -15.86 3.53 -14.18
N VAL A 125 -15.06 4.17 -13.32
CA VAL A 125 -14.38 5.43 -13.64
C VAL A 125 -13.35 5.19 -14.75
N THR A 126 -13.34 6.07 -15.75
CA THR A 126 -12.32 6.15 -16.79
C THR A 126 -11.40 7.33 -16.52
N VAL A 127 -10.09 7.14 -16.62
CA VAL A 127 -9.10 8.20 -16.43
C VAL A 127 -8.10 8.15 -17.57
N GLU A 128 -7.94 9.27 -18.26
CA GLU A 128 -7.09 9.42 -19.45
C GLU A 128 -6.37 10.78 -19.37
N GLU A 129 -5.18 10.88 -19.94
CA GLU A 129 -4.38 12.10 -20.12
C GLU A 129 -4.30 13.00 -18.87
N THR A 130 -4.27 12.40 -17.68
CA THR A 130 -4.30 13.13 -16.41
C THR A 130 -2.96 13.07 -15.69
N TYR A 131 -2.50 14.22 -15.19
CA TYR A 131 -1.15 14.38 -14.65
C TYR A 131 -1.19 14.78 -13.17
N PHE A 132 -0.65 13.91 -12.30
CA PHE A 132 -0.60 14.13 -10.86
C PHE A 132 0.80 14.55 -10.41
N LEU A 133 1.02 15.85 -10.16
CA LEU A 133 2.25 16.40 -9.59
C LEU A 133 2.05 16.62 -8.09
N VAL A 134 2.36 15.60 -7.29
CA VAL A 134 1.93 15.50 -5.90
C VAL A 134 3.05 15.16 -4.92
N ALA A 135 2.88 15.59 -3.67
CA ALA A 135 3.81 15.32 -2.56
C ALA A 135 3.54 14.02 -1.79
N GLY A 136 2.36 13.43 -1.95
CA GLY A 136 1.91 12.15 -1.39
C GLY A 136 1.66 11.12 -2.48
N LEU A 137 0.51 10.44 -2.41
CA LEU A 137 0.08 9.42 -3.39
C LEU A 137 -0.66 10.04 -4.58
N GLY A 138 -0.29 9.62 -5.80
CA GLY A 138 -0.91 10.05 -7.05
C GLY A 138 -2.26 9.38 -7.32
N LEU A 139 -2.34 8.06 -7.19
CA LEU A 139 -3.56 7.29 -7.38
C LEU A 139 -3.83 6.38 -6.18
N GLN A 140 -5.05 6.46 -5.64
CA GLN A 140 -5.54 5.57 -4.60
C GLN A 140 -6.88 4.98 -5.00
N VAL A 141 -6.97 3.65 -5.00
CA VAL A 141 -8.23 2.93 -5.15
C VAL A 141 -8.50 2.21 -3.83
N ILE A 142 -9.61 2.54 -3.19
CA ILE A 142 -9.96 2.08 -1.84
C ILE A 142 -11.35 1.45 -1.91
N GLY A 143 -11.44 0.19 -1.51
CA GLY A 143 -12.71 -0.50 -1.50
C GLY A 143 -12.60 -1.90 -0.90
N THR A 144 -13.73 -2.42 -0.44
CA THR A 144 -13.85 -3.73 0.22
C THR A 144 -14.33 -4.85 -0.70
N ARG A 145 -14.49 -4.56 -2.00
CA ARG A 145 -15.04 -5.50 -2.98
C ARG A 145 -14.28 -5.39 -4.29
N ARG A 146 -14.24 -6.49 -5.04
CA ARG A 146 -13.52 -6.60 -6.32
C ARG A 146 -13.99 -5.55 -7.35
N GLU A 147 -15.29 -5.29 -7.40
CA GLU A 147 -15.88 -4.32 -8.33
C GLU A 147 -15.41 -2.89 -8.08
N HIS A 148 -15.00 -2.55 -6.84
CA HIS A 148 -14.46 -1.22 -6.53
C HIS A 148 -13.07 -0.97 -7.16
N TYR A 149 -12.48 -1.99 -7.79
CA TYR A 149 -11.23 -1.87 -8.55
C TYR A 149 -11.47 -2.02 -10.05
N ARG A 150 -12.72 -2.08 -10.51
CA ARG A 150 -13.05 -2.18 -11.93
C ARG A 150 -13.04 -0.77 -12.54
N HIS A 151 -11.86 -0.26 -12.85
CA HIS A 151 -11.65 1.03 -13.51
C HIS A 151 -10.93 0.88 -14.84
N GLN A 152 -11.05 1.90 -15.70
CA GLN A 152 -10.29 2.02 -16.95
C GLN A 152 -9.31 3.19 -16.79
N ILE A 153 -8.08 2.89 -16.37
CA ILE A 153 -7.04 3.89 -16.16
C ILE A 153 -5.89 3.52 -17.09
N ASP A 154 -5.72 4.26 -18.17
CA ASP A 154 -4.73 3.92 -19.17
C ASP A 154 -3.33 4.47 -18.84
N GLN A 155 -2.36 4.16 -19.71
CA GLN A 155 -0.96 4.55 -19.54
C GLN A 155 -0.65 5.99 -19.96
N SER A 156 -1.65 6.76 -20.44
CA SER A 156 -1.46 8.18 -20.73
C SER A 156 -1.41 9.03 -19.44
N ASN A 157 -1.92 8.49 -18.34
CA ASN A 157 -1.87 9.12 -17.03
C ASN A 157 -0.51 9.04 -16.36
N MET A 158 -0.16 10.06 -15.58
CA MET A 158 1.14 10.12 -14.91
C MET A 158 1.05 10.48 -13.43
N VAL A 159 1.91 9.84 -12.63
CA VAL A 159 2.24 10.27 -11.26
C VAL A 159 3.68 10.76 -11.26
N ASN A 160 3.89 12.03 -10.92
CA ASN A 160 5.20 12.69 -10.85
C ASN A 160 6.06 12.45 -12.11
N GLY A 161 5.42 12.50 -13.28
CA GLY A 161 6.07 12.33 -14.58
C GLY A 161 6.40 10.88 -14.97
N LYS A 162 5.89 9.88 -14.24
CA LYS A 162 6.00 8.46 -14.56
C LYS A 162 4.62 7.86 -14.87
N PRO A 163 4.51 6.92 -15.82
CA PRO A 163 3.21 6.37 -16.24
C PRO A 163 2.54 5.60 -15.11
N ILE A 164 1.20 5.56 -15.14
CA ILE A 164 0.38 4.67 -14.34
C ILE A 164 0.15 3.38 -15.13
N HIS A 165 0.38 2.23 -14.49
CA HIS A 165 0.02 0.93 -15.04
C HIS A 165 -1.13 0.34 -14.21
N TYR A 166 -2.34 0.33 -14.77
CA TYR A 166 -3.53 -0.19 -14.09
C TYR A 166 -4.14 -1.33 -14.91
N TYR A 167 -4.22 -2.51 -14.29
CA TYR A 167 -4.74 -3.71 -14.92
C TYR A 167 -5.89 -4.26 -14.09
N PHE A 168 -6.99 -4.61 -14.76
CA PHE A 168 -8.11 -5.27 -14.12
C PHE A 168 -8.56 -6.49 -14.92
N GLY A 169 -8.76 -7.62 -14.26
CA GLY A 169 -9.37 -8.79 -14.89
C GLY A 169 -8.43 -9.58 -15.80
N LEU A 170 -7.12 -9.52 -15.60
CA LEU A 170 -6.17 -10.34 -16.35
C LEU A 170 -6.24 -11.81 -15.92
N SER A 171 -5.91 -12.72 -16.83
CA SER A 171 -5.84 -14.16 -16.55
C SER A 171 -4.73 -14.80 -17.38
N ASP A 172 -3.92 -15.65 -16.74
CA ASP A 172 -2.84 -16.41 -17.40
C ASP A 172 -1.83 -15.53 -18.14
N ASP A 173 -1.45 -14.40 -17.55
CA ASP A 173 -0.66 -13.35 -18.20
C ASP A 173 0.69 -13.10 -17.50
N THR A 174 1.62 -12.48 -18.22
CA THR A 174 2.93 -12.07 -17.70
C THR A 174 3.22 -10.62 -18.08
N LEU A 175 3.36 -9.78 -17.06
CA LEU A 175 3.70 -8.36 -17.13
C LEU A 175 5.17 -8.20 -16.73
N GLY A 176 6.04 -7.84 -17.68
CA GLY A 176 7.49 -7.78 -17.44
C GLY A 176 8.09 -6.39 -17.67
N GLY A 177 9.10 -6.04 -16.86
CA GLY A 177 9.98 -4.88 -17.08
C GLY A 177 9.28 -3.53 -17.01
N ILE A 178 8.25 -3.42 -16.16
CA ILE A 178 7.46 -2.19 -16.01
C ILE A 178 8.21 -1.21 -15.10
N GLU A 179 8.53 -0.02 -15.63
CA GLU A 179 8.95 1.14 -14.82
C GLU A 179 7.81 2.17 -14.78
N ALA A 180 7.28 2.43 -13.58
CA ALA A 180 6.07 3.23 -13.41
C ALA A 180 6.12 4.13 -12.17
N GLY A 181 5.18 5.08 -12.11
CA GLY A 181 4.90 5.85 -10.90
C GLY A 181 3.91 5.13 -9.98
N HIS A 182 3.05 4.28 -10.56
CA HIS A 182 2.06 3.47 -9.86
C HIS A 182 1.79 2.20 -10.65
N ILE A 183 1.66 1.07 -9.97
CA ILE A 183 1.21 -0.19 -10.57
C ILE A 183 0.05 -0.74 -9.76
N THR A 184 -1.05 -1.08 -10.42
CA THR A 184 -2.12 -1.89 -9.84
C THR A 184 -2.45 -3.05 -10.75
N VAL A 185 -2.49 -4.25 -10.20
CA VAL A 185 -3.08 -5.42 -10.83
C VAL A 185 -4.21 -5.89 -9.94
N ALA A 186 -5.43 -5.71 -10.41
CA ALA A 186 -6.62 -5.99 -9.63
C ALA A 186 -7.52 -7.01 -10.33
N GLY A 187 -8.33 -7.72 -9.55
CA GLY A 187 -9.29 -8.66 -10.10
C GLY A 187 -8.67 -9.73 -11.02
N SER A 188 -7.40 -10.09 -10.84
CA SER A 188 -6.68 -10.92 -11.81
C SER A 188 -6.42 -12.32 -11.27
N GLN A 189 -6.10 -13.28 -12.13
CA GLN A 189 -5.82 -14.65 -11.73
C GLN A 189 -4.61 -15.21 -12.48
N ASN A 190 -3.71 -15.89 -11.78
CA ASN A 190 -2.53 -16.52 -12.40
C ASN A 190 -1.71 -15.55 -13.27
N VAL A 191 -1.42 -14.36 -12.72
CA VAL A 191 -0.63 -13.33 -13.42
C VAL A 191 0.73 -13.18 -12.75
N ARG A 192 1.76 -13.09 -13.58
CA ARG A 192 3.15 -12.87 -13.16
C ARG A 192 3.55 -11.42 -13.42
N LEU A 193 3.97 -10.70 -12.39
CA LEU A 193 4.58 -9.38 -12.47
C LEU A 193 6.09 -9.52 -12.25
N VAL A 194 6.85 -9.34 -13.32
CA VAL A 194 8.28 -9.65 -13.40
C VAL A 194 9.08 -8.36 -13.50
N GLU A 195 10.03 -8.19 -12.57
CA GLU A 195 10.94 -7.05 -12.49
C GLU A 195 10.23 -5.68 -12.52
N PRO A 196 9.12 -5.48 -11.76
CA PRO A 196 8.52 -4.15 -11.68
C PRO A 196 9.47 -3.20 -10.92
N ARG A 197 9.58 -1.97 -11.42
CA ARG A 197 10.36 -0.90 -10.82
C ARG A 197 9.46 0.30 -10.53
N VAL A 198 9.36 0.64 -9.25
CA VAL A 198 8.69 1.86 -8.78
C VAL A 198 9.60 2.57 -7.80
N GLU A 199 10.00 3.79 -8.17
CA GLU A 199 10.88 4.66 -7.39
C GLU A 199 10.22 6.01 -7.19
N GLU A 200 10.21 6.52 -5.96
CA GLU A 200 9.62 7.85 -5.65
C GLU A 200 8.16 8.00 -6.14
N GLY A 201 7.45 6.87 -6.26
CA GLY A 201 6.06 6.78 -6.72
C GLY A 201 5.13 6.30 -5.61
N ASP A 202 4.03 5.68 -6.01
CA ASP A 202 2.98 5.19 -5.11
C ASP A 202 3.29 3.79 -4.56
N GLY A 203 3.87 2.92 -5.41
CA GLY A 203 4.18 1.53 -5.13
C GLY A 203 3.47 0.56 -6.07
N VAL A 204 3.38 -0.71 -5.66
CA VAL A 204 2.64 -1.76 -6.37
C VAL A 204 1.48 -2.25 -5.52
N VAL A 205 0.30 -2.39 -6.13
CA VAL A 205 -0.90 -2.93 -5.49
C VAL A 205 -1.41 -4.14 -6.25
N ILE A 206 -1.52 -5.27 -5.56
CA ILE A 206 -2.20 -6.48 -6.01
C ILE A 206 -3.49 -6.59 -5.20
N ALA A 207 -4.64 -6.43 -5.84
CA ALA A 207 -5.92 -6.34 -5.13
C ALA A 207 -6.97 -7.33 -5.68
N PHE A 208 -7.69 -8.01 -4.80
CA PHE A 208 -8.80 -8.90 -5.17
C PHE A 208 -8.46 -9.90 -6.28
N SER A 209 -7.22 -10.43 -6.25
CA SER A 209 -6.64 -11.30 -7.27
C SER A 209 -6.32 -12.68 -6.69
N GLU A 210 -5.91 -13.65 -7.48
CA GLU A 210 -5.61 -15.00 -6.96
C GLU A 210 -4.43 -15.62 -7.71
N GLU A 211 -3.58 -16.36 -7.01
CA GLU A 211 -2.43 -17.06 -7.61
C GLU A 211 -1.48 -16.13 -8.37
N MET A 212 -1.22 -14.97 -7.77
CA MET A 212 -0.34 -13.95 -8.34
C MET A 212 1.13 -14.29 -8.05
N VAL A 213 2.04 -13.94 -8.97
CA VAL A 213 3.48 -14.00 -8.73
C VAL A 213 4.07 -12.61 -8.93
N VAL A 214 4.80 -12.10 -7.94
CA VAL A 214 5.62 -10.89 -8.07
C VAL A 214 7.07 -11.32 -7.89
N GLU A 215 7.90 -11.14 -8.91
CA GLU A 215 9.29 -11.56 -8.88
C GLU A 215 10.27 -10.47 -9.33
N GLY A 216 11.44 -10.39 -8.68
CA GLY A 216 12.50 -9.45 -9.09
C GLY A 216 12.17 -7.97 -8.87
N ALA A 217 11.22 -7.64 -8.00
CA ALA A 217 10.77 -6.26 -7.83
C ALA A 217 11.84 -5.34 -7.20
N ASP A 218 12.00 -4.13 -7.75
CA ASP A 218 12.83 -3.04 -7.23
C ASP A 218 11.95 -1.84 -6.83
N LEU A 219 11.52 -1.82 -5.57
CA LEU A 219 10.46 -0.92 -5.06
C LEU A 219 11.01 -0.07 -3.92
N PHE A 220 11.33 1.19 -4.20
CA PHE A 220 12.06 1.99 -3.22
C PHE A 220 11.71 3.48 -3.18
N ARG A 221 11.77 4.04 -1.97
CA ARG A 221 11.43 5.45 -1.70
C ARG A 221 10.00 5.81 -2.12
N ASN A 222 9.10 4.84 -2.12
CA ASN A 222 7.70 5.08 -2.48
C ASN A 222 6.94 5.74 -1.33
N ARG A 223 5.94 6.53 -1.69
CA ARG A 223 5.09 7.34 -0.80
C ARG A 223 4.08 6.48 -0.03
N GLY A 224 3.86 5.24 -0.47
CA GLY A 224 2.97 4.26 0.16
C GLY A 224 3.71 3.03 0.70
N HIS A 225 3.11 1.87 0.52
CA HIS A 225 3.79 0.59 0.67
C HIS A 225 4.70 0.35 -0.54
N GLY A 226 5.77 -0.43 -0.39
CA GLY A 226 6.50 -0.92 -1.55
C GLY A 226 5.59 -1.80 -2.42
N LEU A 227 5.08 -2.87 -1.82
CA LEU A 227 4.12 -3.81 -2.39
C LEU A 227 2.97 -4.06 -1.41
N MET A 228 1.73 -3.89 -1.86
CA MET A 228 0.52 -4.23 -1.11
C MET A 228 -0.23 -5.37 -1.80
N VAL A 229 -0.43 -6.47 -1.10
CA VAL A 229 -1.23 -7.62 -1.48
C VAL A 229 -2.50 -7.61 -0.64
N LEU A 230 -3.63 -7.24 -1.24
CA LEU A 230 -4.91 -7.06 -0.58
C LEU A 230 -5.94 -8.07 -1.10
N SER A 231 -6.55 -8.83 -0.20
CA SER A 231 -7.60 -9.80 -0.55
C SER A 231 -7.20 -10.69 -1.72
N SER A 232 -5.92 -11.10 -1.76
CA SER A 232 -5.32 -11.77 -2.90
C SER A 232 -4.62 -13.07 -2.49
N PRO A 233 -5.38 -14.15 -2.20
CA PRO A 233 -4.84 -15.39 -1.67
C PRO A 233 -3.88 -16.08 -2.64
N ARG A 234 -3.00 -16.92 -2.07
CA ARG A 234 -2.01 -17.71 -2.82
C ARG A 234 -1.06 -16.84 -3.68
N THR A 235 -0.77 -15.61 -3.24
CA THR A 235 0.21 -14.75 -3.91
C THR A 235 1.63 -15.14 -3.49
N LEU A 236 2.55 -15.27 -4.45
CA LEU A 236 3.97 -15.50 -4.22
C LEU A 236 4.76 -14.23 -4.55
N VAL A 237 5.41 -13.65 -3.55
CA VAL A 237 6.41 -12.59 -3.72
C VAL A 237 7.78 -13.23 -3.56
N ARG A 238 8.64 -13.15 -4.58
CA ARG A 238 9.94 -13.84 -4.52
C ARG A 238 11.08 -13.08 -5.17
N ASP A 239 12.29 -13.35 -4.68
CA ASP A 239 13.53 -12.93 -5.33
C ASP A 239 13.58 -11.43 -5.62
N CYS A 240 12.93 -10.61 -4.78
CA CYS A 240 12.90 -9.16 -4.91
C CYS A 240 14.17 -8.58 -4.28
N PRO A 241 15.13 -8.08 -5.07
CA PRO A 241 16.45 -7.70 -4.55
C PRO A 241 16.38 -6.48 -3.62
N ARG A 242 15.40 -5.60 -3.79
CA ARG A 242 15.28 -4.39 -3.00
C ARG A 242 13.84 -3.89 -2.90
N ILE A 243 13.31 -3.95 -1.69
CA ILE A 243 12.08 -3.27 -1.30
C ILE A 243 12.39 -2.37 -0.10
N ALA A 244 12.66 -1.08 -0.36
CA ALA A 244 13.39 -0.26 0.60
C ALA A 244 12.96 1.19 0.76
N ASN A 245 13.06 1.71 1.98
CA ASN A 245 12.80 3.11 2.33
C ASN A 245 11.41 3.60 1.88
N ASN A 246 10.43 2.72 1.84
CA ASN A 246 9.05 3.11 1.54
C ASN A 246 8.43 3.75 2.78
N ALA A 247 7.51 4.70 2.58
CA ALA A 247 6.94 5.49 3.65
C ALA A 247 6.14 4.65 4.67
N ARG A 248 5.65 3.47 4.26
CA ARG A 248 4.92 2.51 5.10
C ARG A 248 5.66 1.17 5.16
N SER A 249 4.96 0.07 4.89
CA SER A 249 5.57 -1.26 4.86
C SER A 249 6.34 -1.50 3.56
N GLY A 250 7.40 -2.31 3.62
CA GLY A 250 8.03 -2.84 2.42
C GLY A 250 7.05 -3.72 1.65
N ILE A 251 6.62 -4.81 2.28
CA ILE A 251 5.59 -5.72 1.76
C ILE A 251 4.43 -5.78 2.76
N SER A 252 3.20 -5.63 2.29
CA SER A 252 1.98 -5.77 3.07
C SER A 252 1.13 -6.90 2.49
N VAL A 253 0.79 -7.89 3.32
CA VAL A 253 -0.05 -9.05 3.00
C VAL A 253 -1.29 -8.98 3.88
N TRP A 254 -2.41 -8.58 3.28
CA TRP A 254 -3.66 -8.30 3.99
C TRP A 254 -4.81 -9.12 3.42
N LEU A 255 -5.53 -9.87 4.26
CA LEU A 255 -6.66 -10.71 3.86
C LEU A 255 -6.30 -11.72 2.75
N SER A 256 -5.05 -12.19 2.74
CA SER A 256 -4.46 -12.91 1.61
C SER A 256 -3.85 -14.24 2.09
N PRO A 257 -4.68 -15.21 2.53
CA PRO A 257 -4.21 -16.45 3.12
C PRO A 257 -3.37 -17.26 2.13
N ARG A 258 -2.47 -18.09 2.68
CA ARG A 258 -1.57 -18.98 1.94
C ARG A 258 -0.64 -18.24 0.95
N SER A 259 -0.37 -16.97 1.21
CA SER A 259 0.60 -16.19 0.44
C SER A 259 2.01 -16.42 0.96
N ARG A 260 3.00 -16.26 0.10
CA ARG A 260 4.41 -16.56 0.38
C ARG A 260 5.28 -15.36 0.06
N VAL A 261 6.26 -15.07 0.93
CA VAL A 261 7.30 -14.05 0.70
C VAL A 261 8.66 -14.71 0.86
N GLU A 262 9.43 -14.81 -0.23
CA GLU A 262 10.59 -15.69 -0.31
C GLU A 262 11.82 -15.00 -0.90
N GLY A 263 12.99 -15.13 -0.25
CA GLY A 263 14.24 -14.65 -0.87
C GLY A 263 14.29 -13.14 -1.13
N CYS A 264 13.53 -12.33 -0.37
CA CYS A 264 13.42 -10.89 -0.62
C CYS A 264 14.33 -10.06 0.29
N GLY A 265 14.87 -8.97 -0.25
CA GLY A 265 15.61 -7.93 0.48
C GLY A 265 14.71 -6.76 0.86
N VAL A 266 14.44 -6.58 2.15
CA VAL A 266 13.47 -5.59 2.68
C VAL A 266 14.12 -4.66 3.70
N TYR A 267 14.31 -3.38 3.32
CA TYR A 267 15.26 -2.50 4.02
C TYR A 267 14.71 -1.12 4.40
N GLY A 268 14.90 -0.68 5.64
CA GLY A 268 14.66 0.72 6.02
C GLY A 268 13.20 1.17 5.92
N ASN A 269 12.23 0.25 6.03
CA ASN A 269 10.80 0.57 6.01
C ASN A 269 10.27 0.74 7.45
N GLN A 270 9.07 1.33 7.62
CA GLN A 270 8.44 1.37 8.95
C GLN A 270 8.13 -0.05 9.45
N VAL A 271 7.60 -0.88 8.56
CA VAL A 271 7.45 -2.33 8.77
C VAL A 271 8.08 -3.03 7.57
N GLY A 272 8.95 -4.00 7.75
CA GLY A 272 9.51 -4.76 6.63
C GLY A 272 8.41 -5.53 5.92
N ILE A 273 7.87 -6.53 6.61
CA ILE A 273 6.75 -7.37 6.13
C ILE A 273 5.60 -7.29 7.13
N TYR A 274 4.44 -6.84 6.66
CA TYR A 274 3.21 -6.72 7.45
C TYR A 274 2.23 -7.81 7.04
N VAL A 275 1.89 -8.73 7.95
CA VAL A 275 0.92 -9.81 7.73
C VAL A 275 -0.32 -9.56 8.59
N ASN A 276 -1.45 -9.28 7.95
CA ASN A 276 -2.72 -8.99 8.61
C ASN A 276 -3.84 -9.88 8.10
N ALA A 277 -4.56 -10.53 9.01
CA ALA A 277 -5.70 -11.40 8.72
C ALA A 277 -5.42 -12.38 7.55
N SER A 278 -4.24 -13.00 7.56
CA SER A 278 -3.74 -13.80 6.44
C SER A 278 -3.20 -15.13 6.94
N ASP A 279 -4.09 -16.11 7.04
CA ASP A 279 -3.77 -17.44 7.57
C ASP A 279 -2.78 -18.19 6.69
N ARG A 280 -1.91 -18.98 7.32
CA ARG A 280 -0.94 -19.87 6.67
C ARG A 280 -0.03 -19.15 5.68
N ALA A 281 0.30 -17.89 5.97
CA ALA A 281 1.31 -17.17 5.22
C ALA A 281 2.71 -17.74 5.56
N ILE A 282 3.59 -17.82 4.57
CA ILE A 282 4.97 -18.31 4.74
C ILE A 282 5.95 -17.20 4.37
N ILE A 283 6.78 -16.82 5.31
CA ILE A 283 7.80 -15.77 5.17
C ILE A 283 9.16 -16.43 5.37
N THR A 284 9.84 -16.79 4.27
CA THR A 284 11.05 -17.64 4.35
C THR A 284 12.24 -17.11 3.55
N GLY A 285 13.46 -17.30 4.05
CA GLY A 285 14.67 -16.94 3.30
C GLY A 285 14.85 -15.44 3.05
N ASN A 286 14.25 -14.56 3.87
CA ASN A 286 14.27 -13.11 3.63
C ASN A 286 15.41 -12.42 4.38
N SER A 287 15.88 -11.31 3.83
CA SER A 287 16.84 -10.40 4.49
C SER A 287 16.12 -9.10 4.85
N LEU A 288 15.87 -8.90 6.14
CA LEU A 288 15.18 -7.73 6.68
C LEU A 288 16.15 -6.88 7.49
N ALA A 289 16.45 -5.66 7.03
CA ALA A 289 17.42 -4.82 7.74
C ALA A 289 17.03 -3.35 7.90
N GLY A 290 17.38 -2.76 9.05
CA GLY A 290 17.16 -1.33 9.31
C GLY A 290 15.69 -0.92 9.40
N ASN A 291 14.75 -1.85 9.50
CA ASN A 291 13.32 -1.51 9.62
C ASN A 291 12.99 -1.15 11.08
N ALA A 292 12.00 -0.29 11.30
CA ALA A 292 11.50 -0.08 12.66
C ALA A 292 10.88 -1.38 13.23
N LEU A 293 10.20 -2.14 12.39
CA LEU A 293 9.74 -3.49 12.69
C LEU A 293 10.05 -4.42 11.51
N GLY A 294 10.71 -5.56 11.74
CA GLY A 294 11.06 -6.50 10.67
C GLY A 294 9.82 -7.18 10.10
N VAL A 295 9.19 -8.08 10.88
CA VAL A 295 7.91 -8.73 10.54
C VAL A 295 6.87 -8.43 11.61
N LEU A 296 5.68 -8.03 11.20
CA LEU A 296 4.50 -7.91 12.07
C LEU A 296 3.44 -8.93 11.66
N VAL A 297 2.99 -9.77 12.60
CA VAL A 297 1.85 -10.66 12.41
C VAL A 297 0.68 -10.21 13.29
N THR A 298 -0.47 -9.94 12.69
CA THR A 298 -1.64 -9.41 13.40
C THR A 298 -2.95 -9.77 12.69
N GLY A 299 -4.06 -9.20 13.16
CA GLY A 299 -5.40 -9.36 12.57
C GLY A 299 -5.95 -10.78 12.72
N ALA A 300 -5.60 -11.46 13.82
CA ALA A 300 -5.98 -12.86 14.09
C ALA A 300 -5.45 -13.86 13.05
N SER A 301 -4.32 -13.55 12.39
CA SER A 301 -3.69 -14.47 11.44
C SER A 301 -3.29 -15.78 12.14
N GLN A 302 -3.64 -16.91 11.52
CA GLN A 302 -3.40 -18.24 12.06
C GLN A 302 -2.26 -18.96 11.33
N GLU A 303 -1.46 -19.72 12.06
CA GLU A 303 -0.48 -20.67 11.49
C GLU A 303 0.51 -20.02 10.50
N VAL A 304 0.91 -18.77 10.77
CA VAL A 304 1.94 -18.07 9.98
C VAL A 304 3.30 -18.70 10.28
N GLU A 305 4.10 -18.94 9.26
CA GLU A 305 5.47 -19.43 9.38
C GLU A 305 6.47 -18.35 8.98
N ILE A 306 7.43 -18.06 9.86
CA ILE A 306 8.57 -17.20 9.61
C ILE A 306 9.81 -18.08 9.79
N SER A 307 10.51 -18.37 8.69
CA SER A 307 11.63 -19.31 8.72
C SER A 307 12.86 -18.85 7.95
N ASP A 308 14.03 -19.37 8.33
CA ASP A 308 15.28 -19.25 7.55
C ASP A 308 15.63 -17.81 7.14
N SER A 309 15.25 -16.82 7.95
CA SER A 309 15.35 -15.39 7.61
C SER A 309 16.39 -14.68 8.47
N LEU A 310 17.04 -13.67 7.88
CA LEU A 310 18.02 -12.81 8.53
C LEU A 310 17.37 -11.47 8.90
N PHE A 311 17.46 -11.10 10.18
CA PHE A 311 17.06 -9.82 10.72
C PHE A 311 18.28 -9.08 11.24
N TYR A 312 18.55 -7.88 10.71
CA TYR A 312 19.73 -7.09 11.08
C TYR A 312 19.37 -5.63 11.34
N GLN A 313 19.73 -5.07 12.50
CA GLN A 313 19.49 -3.66 12.82
C GLN A 313 18.02 -3.23 12.72
N ASN A 314 17.08 -4.16 12.94
CA ASN A 314 15.69 -3.79 13.11
C ASN A 314 15.47 -3.40 14.57
N LYS A 315 14.66 -2.37 14.85
CA LYS A 315 14.34 -2.03 16.25
C LYS A 315 13.63 -3.21 16.93
N THR A 316 12.52 -3.68 16.35
CA THR A 316 11.92 -4.99 16.70
C THR A 316 12.05 -5.91 15.49
N SER A 317 12.59 -7.12 15.65
CA SER A 317 12.79 -8.02 14.49
C SER A 317 11.51 -8.74 14.11
N VAL A 318 10.80 -9.35 15.06
CA VAL A 318 9.49 -9.97 14.85
C VAL A 318 8.53 -9.56 15.96
N GLU A 319 7.32 -9.15 15.60
CA GLU A 319 6.24 -8.85 16.54
C GLU A 319 5.00 -9.69 16.21
N LEU A 320 4.54 -10.42 17.23
CA LEU A 320 3.31 -11.19 17.19
C LEU A 320 2.28 -10.46 18.04
N ALA A 321 1.41 -9.67 17.38
CA ALA A 321 0.44 -8.82 18.07
C ALA A 321 -0.84 -9.58 18.40
N VAL A 322 -1.71 -9.77 17.41
CA VAL A 322 -2.93 -10.58 17.50
C VAL A 322 -2.79 -11.74 16.51
N ALA A 323 -2.14 -12.82 16.94
CA ALA A 323 -1.74 -13.94 16.09
C ALA A 323 -1.84 -15.29 16.81
N PHE A 324 -2.17 -16.35 16.08
CA PHE A 324 -2.43 -17.66 16.67
C PHE A 324 -1.57 -18.74 16.01
N GLY A 325 -0.81 -19.50 16.80
CA GLY A 325 -0.02 -20.61 16.29
C GLY A 325 1.11 -20.20 15.35
N THR A 326 1.64 -18.98 15.47
CA THR A 326 2.76 -18.53 14.62
C THR A 326 4.04 -19.28 14.96
N LEU A 327 4.74 -19.78 13.94
CA LEU A 327 6.05 -20.42 14.05
C LEU A 327 7.14 -19.45 13.58
N VAL A 328 8.11 -19.18 14.44
CA VAL A 328 9.37 -18.48 14.13
C VAL A 328 10.50 -19.49 14.30
N GLU A 329 11.15 -19.88 13.20
CA GLU A 329 12.08 -21.00 13.19
C GLU A 329 13.35 -20.72 12.37
N ARG A 330 14.52 -21.18 12.84
CA ARG A 330 15.79 -21.06 12.09
C ARG A 330 16.12 -19.64 11.62
N CYS A 331 15.70 -18.63 12.36
CA CYS A 331 15.98 -17.23 12.05
C CYS A 331 17.27 -16.77 12.73
N ALA A 332 18.03 -15.92 12.03
CA ALA A 332 19.20 -15.23 12.58
C ALA A 332 18.82 -13.77 12.85
N ILE A 333 18.84 -13.38 14.12
CA ILE A 333 18.47 -12.04 14.58
C ILE A 333 19.71 -11.40 15.22
N THR A 334 20.14 -10.27 14.67
CA THR A 334 21.33 -9.55 15.16
C THR A 334 21.12 -8.04 15.21
N ASP A 335 21.70 -7.42 16.25
CA ASP A 335 21.70 -5.97 16.46
C ASP A 335 20.28 -5.37 16.55
N ALA A 336 19.39 -5.98 17.34
CA ALA A 336 17.99 -5.55 17.48
C ALA A 336 17.70 -5.04 18.90
N ASP A 337 16.81 -4.05 19.08
CA ASP A 337 16.36 -3.69 20.43
C ASP A 337 15.53 -4.83 21.04
N VAL A 338 14.64 -5.43 20.23
CA VAL A 338 13.86 -6.62 20.57
C VAL A 338 13.96 -7.65 19.44
N GLY A 339 14.31 -8.89 19.78
CA GLY A 339 14.36 -9.99 18.82
C GLY A 339 12.97 -10.46 18.42
N VAL A 340 12.30 -11.21 19.28
CA VAL A 340 10.87 -11.53 19.11
C VAL A 340 10.06 -10.94 20.25
N GLN A 341 9.06 -10.14 19.90
CA GLN A 341 8.03 -9.66 20.82
C GLN A 341 6.75 -10.46 20.63
N VAL A 342 6.18 -10.94 21.73
CA VAL A 342 4.91 -11.66 21.76
C VAL A 342 3.94 -10.88 22.64
N ASP A 343 2.92 -10.27 22.05
CA ASP A 343 1.95 -9.44 22.77
C ASP A 343 0.87 -10.28 23.48
N PRO A 344 0.10 -9.68 24.42
CA PRO A 344 -0.86 -10.41 25.26
C PRO A 344 -1.89 -11.24 24.47
N GLU A 345 -2.34 -10.74 23.32
CA GLU A 345 -3.35 -11.39 22.49
C GLU A 345 -2.79 -12.50 21.57
N ALA A 346 -1.47 -12.70 21.55
CA ALA A 346 -0.86 -13.79 20.79
C ALA A 346 -0.90 -15.11 21.59
N LEU A 347 -1.46 -16.16 20.96
CA LEU A 347 -1.61 -17.47 21.58
C LEU A 347 -0.87 -18.56 20.81
N ASN A 348 -0.34 -19.53 21.55
CA ASN A 348 0.39 -20.67 21.01
C ASN A 348 1.56 -20.30 20.07
N PRO A 349 2.35 -19.23 20.32
CA PRO A 349 3.52 -18.94 19.49
C PRO A 349 4.59 -20.03 19.68
N GLN A 350 5.29 -20.37 18.61
CA GLN A 350 6.44 -21.26 18.66
C GLN A 350 7.67 -20.49 18.18
N VAL A 351 8.67 -20.31 19.04
CA VAL A 351 9.96 -19.72 18.64
C VAL A 351 11.06 -20.74 18.92
N ARG A 352 11.65 -21.28 17.86
CA ARG A 352 12.61 -22.38 18.01
C ARG A 352 13.77 -22.35 17.04
N ASP A 353 14.90 -22.88 17.50
CA ASP A 353 16.09 -23.05 16.67
C ASP A 353 16.59 -21.71 16.06
N CYS A 354 16.28 -20.58 16.70
CA CYS A 354 16.70 -19.23 16.27
C CYS A 354 17.97 -18.79 17.00
N SER A 355 18.76 -17.93 16.35
CA SER A 355 19.93 -17.29 16.95
C SER A 355 19.66 -15.80 17.19
N PHE A 356 19.91 -15.33 18.40
CA PHE A 356 19.76 -13.94 18.84
C PHE A 356 21.12 -13.43 19.31
N ILE A 357 21.70 -12.48 18.60
CA ILE A 357 23.03 -11.96 18.88
C ILE A 357 22.94 -10.44 19.03
N TYR A 358 23.53 -9.86 20.08
CA TYR A 358 23.53 -8.40 20.29
C TYR A 358 22.11 -7.79 20.32
N SER A 359 21.17 -8.46 20.98
CA SER A 359 19.80 -7.93 21.14
C SER A 359 19.63 -7.19 22.48
N GLY A 360 18.81 -6.14 22.54
CA GLY A 360 18.38 -5.60 23.84
C GLY A 360 17.62 -6.66 24.63
N TYR A 361 16.54 -7.15 24.04
CA TYR A 361 15.78 -8.31 24.51
C TYR A 361 15.83 -9.40 23.44
N GLY A 362 16.23 -10.62 23.78
CA GLY A 362 16.15 -11.75 22.85
C GLY A 362 14.69 -12.10 22.57
N LEU A 363 13.98 -12.51 23.62
CA LEU A 363 12.54 -12.80 23.63
C LEU A 363 11.84 -11.92 24.67
N SER A 364 10.88 -11.09 24.26
CA SER A 364 9.94 -10.41 25.15
C SER A 364 8.55 -11.04 25.01
N ILE A 365 8.05 -11.61 26.11
CA ILE A 365 6.87 -12.47 26.11
C ILE A 365 5.79 -11.92 27.05
N ARG A 366 4.64 -11.59 26.46
CA ARG A 366 3.36 -11.29 27.15
C ARG A 366 2.23 -12.22 26.73
N GLY A 367 2.38 -12.90 25.60
CA GLY A 367 1.44 -13.94 25.13
C GLY A 367 1.54 -15.25 25.91
N SER A 368 0.54 -16.11 25.71
CA SER A 368 0.34 -17.33 26.50
C SER A 368 0.39 -18.61 25.63
N GLU A 369 0.57 -19.75 26.29
CA GLU A 369 0.56 -21.10 25.69
C GLU A 369 1.67 -21.33 24.65
N GLY A 370 2.72 -20.51 24.64
CA GLY A 370 3.82 -20.57 23.70
C GLY A 370 4.88 -21.63 24.03
N VAL A 371 5.65 -22.01 23.01
CA VAL A 371 6.82 -22.89 23.12
C VAL A 371 8.07 -22.16 22.63
N PHE A 372 9.03 -21.99 23.53
CA PHE A 372 10.29 -21.31 23.26
C PHE A 372 11.44 -22.28 23.52
N GLU A 373 12.05 -22.81 22.46
CA GLU A 373 13.03 -23.89 22.62
C GLU A 373 14.20 -23.88 21.64
N ARG A 374 15.37 -24.35 22.08
CA ARG A 374 16.58 -24.48 21.23
C ARG A 374 17.03 -23.17 20.58
N ASN A 375 16.70 -22.04 21.19
CA ASN A 375 17.19 -20.75 20.72
C ASN A 375 18.58 -20.49 21.29
N PHE A 376 19.50 -19.98 20.49
CA PHE A 376 20.81 -19.53 20.97
C PHE A 376 20.76 -18.02 21.22
N ILE A 377 20.86 -17.59 22.48
CA ILE A 377 20.80 -16.17 22.85
C ILE A 377 22.12 -15.74 23.46
N ALA A 378 22.85 -14.86 22.77
CA ALA A 378 24.17 -14.40 23.18
C ALA A 378 24.30 -12.88 23.09
N TYR A 379 25.04 -12.29 24.02
CA TYR A 379 25.27 -10.85 24.10
C TYR A 379 23.99 -10.00 24.14
N ALA A 380 22.91 -10.56 24.70
CA ALA A 380 21.69 -9.81 24.92
C ALA A 380 21.73 -9.07 26.27
N ASN A 381 21.10 -7.89 26.39
CA ASN A 381 20.95 -7.25 27.70
C ASN A 381 20.04 -8.11 28.60
N ILE A 382 18.94 -8.60 28.03
CA ILE A 382 18.02 -9.55 28.64
C ILE A 382 17.73 -10.66 27.62
N GLY A 383 18.06 -11.91 27.97
CA GLY A 383 17.88 -13.03 27.04
C GLY A 383 16.40 -13.33 26.77
N ILE A 384 15.67 -13.69 27.83
CA ILE A 384 14.23 -13.97 27.79
C ILE A 384 13.59 -13.22 28.95
N ILE A 385 12.50 -12.50 28.68
CA ILE A 385 11.68 -11.85 29.69
C ILE A 385 10.21 -12.24 29.52
N PHE A 386 9.56 -12.49 30.65
CA PHE A 386 8.11 -12.54 30.76
C PHE A 386 7.68 -11.22 31.40
N GLU A 387 7.01 -10.36 30.62
CA GLU A 387 6.57 -9.05 31.11
C GLU A 387 5.20 -9.20 31.80
N GLU A 388 5.14 -8.83 33.07
CA GLU A 388 3.88 -8.78 33.83
C GLU A 388 3.25 -7.38 33.73
N THR A 389 1.94 -7.32 33.53
CA THR A 389 1.17 -6.08 33.69
C THR A 389 0.53 -6.10 35.09
N TYR A 390 0.67 -5.02 35.86
CA TYR A 390 0.18 -4.97 37.23
C TYR A 390 -1.34 -5.21 37.28
N GLY A 391 -1.75 -6.32 37.91
CA GLY A 391 -3.15 -6.70 38.05
C GLY A 391 -3.65 -7.74 37.04
N ASP A 392 -2.80 -8.16 36.09
CA ASP A 392 -3.13 -9.17 35.09
C ASP A 392 -2.42 -10.51 35.35
N ALA A 393 -3.11 -11.60 35.01
CA ALA A 393 -2.62 -12.97 35.16
C ALA A 393 -2.05 -13.54 33.85
N PHE A 394 -1.34 -12.74 33.07
CA PHE A 394 -0.61 -13.16 31.85
C PHE A 394 0.84 -12.68 31.94
N PRO A 395 1.80 -13.35 31.26
CA PRO A 395 1.64 -14.55 30.42
C PRO A 395 1.50 -15.88 31.20
N VAL A 396 0.72 -16.85 30.71
CA VAL A 396 0.52 -18.18 31.35
C VAL A 396 0.77 -19.37 30.42
N ALA A 397 1.03 -20.54 31.02
CA ALA A 397 1.15 -21.83 30.34
C ALA A 397 2.23 -21.92 29.24
N ASN A 398 3.25 -21.05 29.29
CA ASN A 398 4.38 -21.10 28.36
C ASN A 398 5.39 -22.20 28.74
N VAL A 399 5.99 -22.82 27.72
CA VAL A 399 7.06 -23.81 27.86
C VAL A 399 8.37 -23.21 27.37
N VAL A 400 9.38 -23.15 28.24
CA VAL A 400 10.74 -22.70 27.92
C VAL A 400 11.72 -23.83 28.23
N ARG A 401 12.50 -24.26 27.23
CA ARG A 401 13.49 -25.33 27.42
C ARG A 401 14.63 -25.26 26.41
N HIS A 402 15.82 -25.70 26.82
CA HIS A 402 16.98 -25.85 25.93
C HIS A 402 17.40 -24.56 25.19
N ASN A 403 17.20 -23.38 25.78
CA ASN A 403 17.67 -22.09 25.23
C ASN A 403 18.99 -21.64 25.88
#